data_AF-A0A8I0ZVG2-F1
#
_entry.id   AF-A0A8I0ZVG2-F1
#
_cell.length_a   1.000
_cell.length_b   1.000
_cell.length_c   1.000
_cell.angle_alpha   90.00
_cell.angle_beta   90.00
_cell.angle_gamma   90.00
#
_symmetry.space_group_name_H-M   'P 1'
#
loop_
_entity.id
_entity.type
_entity.pdbx_description
1 polymer ?
#
loop_
_entity_poly.entity_id
_entity_poly.type
_entity_poly.pdbx_seq_one_letter_code
_entity_poly.pdbx_strand_id
1 'polypeptide(L)'
;MPSIIPTSDKVQEVARALLEAADSPDDVRTDTSGPSLAFVVSDELATKVGFGEYDDDPEPLPEPEPEPEPEPEPETETVPVEEPPRSGKGSGEEAWKKFLTDQEFEFDPKLERNELIALWDAHTGGQ
;
A
#
# COMPACT_ATOMS: atom_id res chain seq x y z
N MET A 1 -25.12 -1.95 21.30
CA MET A 1 -23.73 -2.37 21.52
C MET A 1 -23.19 -2.76 20.17
N PRO A 2 -22.33 -1.95 19.56
CA PRO A 2 -21.66 -2.31 18.32
C PRO A 2 -20.84 -3.61 18.48
N SER A 3 -20.76 -4.36 17.40
CA SER A 3 -20.02 -5.63 17.33
C SER A 3 -18.94 -5.51 16.26
N ILE A 4 -17.69 -5.67 16.66
CA ILE A 4 -16.52 -5.57 15.79
C ILE A 4 -16.12 -6.96 15.33
N ILE A 5 -16.09 -7.19 14.03
CA ILE A 5 -15.67 -8.46 13.41
C ILE A 5 -14.25 -8.28 12.84
N PRO A 6 -13.20 -8.65 13.59
CA PRO A 6 -11.83 -8.60 13.09
C PRO A 6 -11.58 -9.64 11.99
N THR A 7 -10.61 -9.36 11.12
CA THR A 7 -10.03 -10.37 10.23
C THR A 7 -9.20 -11.38 11.03
N SER A 8 -9.13 -12.64 10.59
CA SER A 8 -8.47 -13.73 11.35
C SER A 8 -7.01 -13.46 11.72
N ASP A 9 -6.28 -12.67 10.94
CA ASP A 9 -4.88 -12.32 11.21
C ASP A 9 -4.73 -11.19 12.25
N LYS A 10 -5.71 -10.28 12.31
CA LYS A 10 -5.66 -9.09 13.18
C LYS A 10 -6.43 -9.23 14.50
N VAL A 11 -6.98 -10.41 14.80
CA VAL A 11 -7.81 -10.64 16.00
C VAL A 11 -7.08 -10.24 17.28
N GLN A 12 -5.79 -10.57 17.41
CA GLN A 12 -5.02 -10.26 18.62
C GLN A 12 -4.72 -8.77 18.76
N GLU A 13 -4.41 -8.09 17.66
CA GLU A 13 -4.15 -6.65 17.63
C GLU A 13 -5.42 -5.88 17.99
N VAL A 14 -6.56 -6.27 17.41
CA VAL A 14 -7.86 -5.67 17.72
C VAL A 14 -8.25 -5.93 19.17
N ALA A 15 -8.10 -7.16 19.67
CA ALA A 15 -8.39 -7.47 21.08
C ALA A 15 -7.55 -6.63 22.04
N ARG A 16 -6.26 -6.46 21.73
CA ARG A 16 -5.34 -5.66 22.54
C ARG A 16 -5.71 -4.18 22.51
N ALA A 17 -5.96 -3.61 21.33
CA ALA A 17 -6.36 -2.21 21.19
C ALA A 17 -7.67 -1.92 21.95
N LEU A 18 -8.64 -2.83 21.88
CA LEU A 18 -9.90 -2.72 22.62
C LEU A 18 -9.68 -2.76 24.13
N LEU A 19 -8.84 -3.66 24.63
CA LEU A 19 -8.50 -3.75 26.06
C LEU A 19 -7.70 -2.55 26.55
N GLU A 20 -6.82 -1.98 25.72
CA GLU A 20 -6.05 -0.77 26.06
C GLU A 20 -6.94 0.49 26.08
N ALA A 21 -7.96 0.54 25.22
CA ALA A 21 -8.88 1.67 25.16
C ALA A 21 -10.03 1.59 26.19
N ALA A 22 -10.38 0.39 26.64
CA ALA A 22 -11.43 0.14 27.62
C ALA A 22 -11.04 0.61 29.03
N ASP A 23 -12.00 1.14 29.78
CA ASP A 23 -11.81 1.49 31.19
C ASP A 23 -11.86 0.24 32.09
N SER A 24 -12.63 -0.77 31.68
CA SER A 24 -12.76 -2.06 32.37
C SER A 24 -12.76 -3.25 31.39
N PRO A 25 -12.27 -4.43 31.82
CA PRO A 25 -12.26 -5.63 30.97
C PRO A 25 -13.67 -6.10 30.58
N ASP A 26 -14.69 -5.78 31.38
CA ASP A 26 -16.10 -6.11 31.10
C ASP A 26 -16.70 -5.29 29.94
N ASP A 27 -16.07 -4.18 29.52
CA ASP A 27 -16.50 -3.39 28.36
C ASP A 27 -16.19 -4.07 27.01
N VAL A 28 -15.37 -5.12 27.02
CA VAL A 28 -14.99 -5.90 25.84
C VAL A 28 -15.45 -7.33 26.00
N ARG A 29 -16.49 -7.71 25.26
CA ARG A 29 -17.02 -9.08 25.29
C ARG A 29 -16.79 -9.78 23.96
N THR A 30 -16.20 -10.96 23.99
CA THR A 30 -16.13 -11.84 22.81
C THR A 30 -17.49 -12.50 22.57
N ASP A 31 -18.03 -12.36 21.36
CA ASP A 31 -19.14 -13.15 20.84
C ASP A 31 -18.64 -14.07 19.72
N THR A 32 -18.78 -15.38 19.93
CA THR A 32 -18.44 -16.41 18.94
C THR A 32 -19.70 -17.15 18.48
N SER A 33 -20.86 -16.49 18.57
CA SER A 33 -22.15 -17.11 18.26
C SER A 33 -22.40 -17.20 16.75
N GLY A 34 -21.65 -16.42 15.95
CA GLY A 34 -21.72 -16.39 14.50
C GLY A 34 -20.64 -17.22 13.78
N PRO A 35 -20.54 -17.12 12.44
CA PRO A 35 -19.52 -17.80 11.64
C PRO A 35 -18.10 -17.25 11.86
N SER A 36 -17.97 -16.12 12.55
CA SER A 36 -16.71 -15.43 12.83
C SER A 36 -16.71 -14.90 14.25
N LEU A 37 -15.52 -14.79 14.85
CA LEU A 37 -15.35 -14.18 16.16
C LEU A 37 -15.64 -12.69 16.06
N ALA A 38 -16.44 -12.16 16.98
CA ALA A 38 -16.76 -10.75 17.11
C ALA A 38 -16.46 -10.24 18.53
N PHE A 39 -16.16 -8.96 18.66
CA PHE A 39 -16.03 -8.26 19.92
C PHE A 39 -17.19 -7.29 20.08
N VAL A 40 -18.07 -7.57 21.03
CA VAL A 40 -19.16 -6.69 21.44
C VAL A 40 -18.59 -5.66 22.41
N VAL A 41 -18.72 -4.38 22.05
CA VAL A 41 -18.18 -3.27 22.83
C VAL A 41 -19.21 -2.15 22.98
N SER A 42 -18.93 -1.22 23.90
CA SER A 42 -19.69 0.01 24.05
C SER A 42 -19.51 0.95 22.85
N ASP A 43 -20.50 1.78 22.55
CA ASP A 43 -20.50 2.72 21.41
C ASP A 43 -19.37 3.75 21.50
N GLU A 44 -19.14 4.26 22.71
CA GLU A 44 -18.02 5.15 23.02
C GLU A 44 -16.67 4.46 22.79
N LEU A 45 -16.55 3.18 23.17
CA LEU A 45 -15.33 2.42 22.98
C LEU A 45 -15.08 2.13 21.50
N ALA A 46 -16.12 1.71 20.76
CA ALA A 46 -16.03 1.53 19.31
C ALA A 46 -15.60 2.82 18.60
N THR A 47 -16.16 3.97 18.98
CA THR A 47 -15.75 5.27 18.43
C THR A 47 -14.30 5.60 18.80
N LYS A 48 -13.92 5.37 20.06
CA LYS A 48 -12.56 5.64 20.57
C LYS A 48 -11.48 4.83 19.84
N VAL A 49 -11.80 3.61 19.41
CA VAL A 49 -10.88 2.76 18.64
C VAL A 49 -11.08 2.85 17.12
N GLY A 50 -11.95 3.75 16.65
CA GLY A 50 -12.15 3.98 15.21
C GLY A 50 -13.02 2.93 14.50
N PHE A 51 -13.78 2.13 15.24
CA PHE A 51 -14.71 1.11 14.73
C PHE A 51 -16.19 1.55 14.77
N GLY A 52 -16.46 2.82 15.06
CA GLY A 52 -17.82 3.38 15.19
C GLY A 52 -18.61 3.51 13.88
N GLU A 53 -18.00 3.21 12.74
CA GLU A 53 -18.63 3.26 11.42
C GLU A 53 -18.66 1.87 10.80
N TYR A 54 -19.73 1.11 11.07
CA TYR A 54 -20.09 -0.06 10.26
C TYR A 54 -21.11 0.40 9.22
N ASP A 55 -20.63 0.77 8.03
CA ASP A 55 -20.99 0.24 6.69
C ASP A 55 -20.57 1.25 5.59
N ASP A 56 -19.67 0.84 4.69
CA ASP A 56 -19.27 1.49 3.44
C ASP A 56 -18.31 2.72 3.51
N ASP A 57 -17.03 2.49 3.80
CA ASP A 57 -15.97 3.37 3.27
C ASP A 57 -14.77 2.49 2.86
N PRO A 58 -14.30 2.53 1.60
CA PRO A 58 -13.11 1.79 1.20
C PRO A 58 -11.93 2.27 2.04
N GLU A 59 -11.22 1.33 2.66
CA GLU A 59 -9.98 1.50 3.42
C GLU A 59 -9.21 2.77 3.01
N PRO A 60 -8.88 3.71 3.93
CA PRO A 60 -7.86 4.68 3.62
C PRO A 60 -6.58 3.87 3.35
N LEU A 61 -6.14 3.91 2.09
CA LEU A 61 -4.84 3.39 1.68
C LEU A 61 -3.81 3.87 2.71
N PRO A 62 -2.93 2.99 3.23
CA PRO A 62 -1.91 3.41 4.19
C PRO A 62 -1.15 4.59 3.60
N GLU A 63 -1.04 5.67 4.37
CA GLU A 63 -0.17 6.79 4.05
C GLU A 63 1.23 6.23 3.70
N PRO A 64 1.86 6.71 2.61
CA PRO A 64 3.19 6.26 2.27
C PRO A 64 4.11 6.47 3.48
N GLU A 65 4.87 5.44 3.85
CA GLU A 65 5.92 5.55 4.86
C GLU A 65 6.79 6.78 4.53
N PRO A 66 7.24 7.54 5.55
CA PRO A 66 8.12 8.67 5.32
C PRO A 66 9.31 8.19 4.49
N GLU A 67 9.49 8.84 3.34
CA GLU A 67 10.61 8.57 2.45
C GLU A 67 11.91 8.59 3.26
N PRO A 68 12.80 7.61 3.07
CA PRO A 68 14.10 7.64 3.71
C PRO A 68 14.78 8.98 3.41
N GLU A 69 15.31 9.63 4.44
CA GLU A 69 16.11 10.85 4.27
C GLU A 69 17.15 10.60 3.17
N PRO A 70 17.28 11.51 2.18
CA PRO A 70 18.20 11.31 1.09
C PRO A 70 19.61 11.11 1.65
N GLU A 71 20.17 9.93 1.41
CA GLU A 71 21.58 9.65 1.63
C GLU A 71 22.42 10.66 0.84
N PRO A 72 23.57 11.08 1.38
CA PRO A 72 24.38 12.16 0.83
C PRO A 72 24.70 11.93 -0.65
N GLU A 73 24.50 12.99 -1.45
CA GLU A 73 24.84 13.07 -2.88
C GLU A 73 26.21 12.41 -3.15
N PRO A 74 26.27 11.27 -3.87
CA PRO A 74 27.52 10.85 -4.46
C PRO A 74 27.81 11.80 -5.62
N GLU A 75 28.86 12.58 -5.38
CA GLU A 75 29.59 13.39 -6.35
C GLU A 75 29.67 12.68 -7.70
N THR A 76 29.11 13.31 -8.74
CA THR A 76 29.55 13.21 -10.14
C THR A 76 30.15 11.87 -10.58
N GLU A 77 29.30 10.93 -11.01
CA GLU A 77 29.70 10.01 -12.06
C GLU A 77 28.47 9.69 -12.90
N THR A 78 28.58 9.90 -14.21
CA THR A 78 27.58 9.57 -15.21
C THR A 78 27.29 8.07 -15.15
N VAL A 79 26.34 7.65 -14.32
CA VAL A 79 25.80 6.30 -14.39
C VAL A 79 25.02 6.23 -15.70
N PRO A 80 25.44 5.39 -16.67
CA PRO A 80 24.57 5.11 -17.81
C PRO A 80 23.33 4.45 -17.21
N VAL A 81 22.21 5.16 -17.26
CA VAL A 81 20.88 4.59 -17.04
C VAL A 81 20.81 3.35 -17.93
N GLU A 82 20.90 2.17 -17.31
CA GLU A 82 21.06 0.90 -18.03
C GLU A 82 19.71 0.60 -18.70
N GLU A 83 19.57 1.02 -19.97
CA GLU A 83 18.33 0.80 -20.71
C GLU A 83 18.00 -0.69 -20.72
N PRO A 84 16.78 -1.10 -20.33
CA PRO A 84 16.40 -2.50 -20.37
C PRO A 84 16.57 -2.99 -21.81
N PRO A 85 17.00 -4.25 -22.01
CA PRO A 85 17.28 -4.74 -23.35
C PRO A 85 16.06 -4.48 -24.26
N ARG A 86 16.30 -4.00 -25.49
CA ARG A 86 15.20 -3.72 -26.44
C ARG A 86 14.53 -4.99 -26.97
N SER A 87 15.15 -6.15 -26.78
CA SER A 87 14.59 -7.47 -27.12
C SER A 87 15.26 -8.61 -26.35
N GLY A 88 14.48 -9.66 -26.07
CA GLY A 88 14.95 -10.85 -25.37
C GLY A 88 14.35 -11.03 -23.97
N LYS A 89 14.93 -11.96 -23.20
CA LYS A 89 14.50 -12.28 -21.84
C LYS A 89 14.93 -11.14 -20.91
N GLY A 90 13.96 -10.46 -20.28
CA GLY A 90 14.20 -9.24 -19.50
C GLY A 90 13.71 -7.96 -20.20
N SER A 91 13.36 -8.04 -21.49
CA SER A 91 12.79 -6.95 -22.28
C SER A 91 11.25 -6.93 -22.23
N GLY A 92 10.67 -7.19 -21.06
CA GLY A 92 9.23 -7.20 -20.90
C GLY A 92 8.66 -5.77 -20.95
N GLU A 93 7.37 -5.65 -21.28
CA GLU A 93 6.63 -4.39 -21.10
C GLU A 93 6.78 -3.88 -19.68
N GLU A 94 6.70 -4.75 -18.69
CA GLU A 94 6.88 -4.41 -17.27
C GLU A 94 8.27 -3.86 -16.96
N ALA A 95 9.32 -4.36 -17.62
CA ALA A 95 10.68 -3.85 -17.45
C ALA A 95 10.81 -2.43 -18.01
N TRP A 96 10.21 -2.17 -19.18
CA TRP A 96 10.19 -0.84 -19.79
C TRP A 96 9.30 0.14 -19.01
N LYS A 97 8.13 -0.28 -18.52
CA LYS A 97 7.25 0.55 -17.69
C LYS A 97 7.95 0.92 -16.38
N LYS A 98 8.56 -0.05 -15.70
CA LYS A 98 9.31 0.19 -14.45
C LYS A 98 10.48 1.14 -14.68
N PHE A 99 11.23 0.94 -15.75
CA PHE A 99 12.34 1.80 -16.13
C PHE A 99 11.87 3.24 -16.41
N LEU A 100 10.82 3.42 -17.19
CA LEU A 100 10.29 4.76 -17.47
C LEU A 100 9.72 5.43 -16.22
N THR A 101 9.09 4.69 -15.31
CA THR A 101 8.62 5.22 -14.02
C THR A 101 9.77 5.60 -13.10
N ASP A 102 10.84 4.81 -13.06
CA ASP A 102 12.07 5.11 -12.31
C ASP A 102 12.79 6.36 -12.84
N GLN A 103 12.72 6.57 -14.16
CA GLN A 103 13.22 7.77 -14.83
C GLN A 103 12.26 8.97 -14.73
N GLU A 104 11.19 8.85 -13.95
CA GLU A 104 10.13 9.87 -13.81
C GLU A 104 9.58 10.35 -15.17
N PHE A 105 9.62 9.48 -16.17
CA PHE A 105 9.18 9.77 -17.53
C PHE A 105 7.67 9.57 -17.66
N GLU A 106 6.98 10.54 -18.25
CA GLU A 106 5.54 10.45 -18.49
C GLU A 106 5.26 9.59 -19.73
N PHE A 107 4.65 8.42 -19.52
CA PHE A 107 4.22 7.51 -20.59
C PHE A 107 2.81 6.97 -20.32
N ASP A 108 2.14 6.49 -21.36
CA ASP A 108 0.82 5.86 -21.21
C ASP A 108 0.99 4.37 -20.87
N PRO A 109 0.50 3.88 -19.72
CA PRO A 109 0.72 2.51 -19.26
C PRO A 109 0.00 1.46 -20.10
N LYS A 110 -0.86 1.87 -21.06
CA LYS A 110 -1.50 0.98 -22.02
C LYS A 110 -0.65 0.73 -23.27
N LEU A 111 0.42 1.50 -23.46
CA LEU A 111 1.32 1.33 -24.59
C LEU A 111 2.11 0.03 -24.48
N GLU A 112 2.32 -0.59 -25.63
CA GLU A 112 3.14 -1.79 -25.73
C GLU A 112 4.63 -1.44 -25.60
N ARG A 113 5.45 -2.43 -25.26
CA ARG A 113 6.90 -2.30 -25.10
C ARG A 113 7.55 -1.49 -26.23
N ASN A 114 7.19 -1.78 -27.48
CA ASN A 114 7.80 -1.12 -28.64
C ASN A 114 7.48 0.37 -28.71
N GLU A 115 6.29 0.78 -28.26
CA GLU A 115 5.89 2.18 -28.22
C GLU A 115 6.58 2.92 -27.07
N LEU A 116 6.73 2.26 -25.92
CA LEU A 116 7.51 2.77 -24.77
C LEU A 116 8.98 3.00 -25.15
N ILE A 117 9.58 2.05 -25.87
CA ILE A 117 10.95 2.20 -26.42
C ILE A 117 11.02 3.40 -27.36
N ALA A 118 10.05 3.53 -28.27
CA ALA A 118 10.04 4.62 -29.24
C ALA A 118 9.87 6.00 -28.57
N LEU A 119 9.05 6.10 -27.52
CA LEU A 119 8.90 7.32 -26.73
C LEU A 119 10.19 7.68 -25.98
N TRP A 120 10.84 6.68 -25.38
CA TRP A 120 12.12 6.87 -24.71
C TRP A 120 13.23 7.30 -25.67
N ASP A 121 13.30 6.67 -26.84
CA ASP A 121 14.29 6.99 -27.88
C ASP A 121 14.05 8.40 -28.44
N ALA A 122 12.79 8.79 -28.63
CA ALA A 122 12.42 10.16 -29.01
C ALA A 122 12.78 11.20 -27.93
N HIS A 123 12.70 10.83 -26.66
CA HIS A 123 13.07 11.70 -25.53
C HIS A 123 14.59 11.84 -25.37
N THR A 124 15.31 10.72 -25.44
CA THR A 124 16.78 10.66 -25.26
C THR A 124 17.55 11.04 -26.52
N GLY A 125 16.87 11.21 -27.65
CA GLY A 125 17.44 11.75 -28.87
C GLY A 125 18.11 10.72 -29.77
N GLY A 126 17.61 9.48 -29.80
CA GLY A 126 17.98 8.40 -30.72
C GLY A 126 19.47 8.06 -30.76
N GLN A 127 19.88 6.98 -30.09
CA GLN A 127 21.24 6.44 -30.22
C GLN A 127 21.47 5.76 -31.57
#